data_AF-A0A7V0P1E1-F1
#
_entry.id   AF-A0A7V0P1E1-F1
#
_cell.length_a   1.000
_cell.length_b   1.000
_cell.length_c   1.000
_cell.angle_alpha   90.00
_cell.angle_beta   90.00
_cell.angle_gamma   90.00
#
_symmetry.space_group_name_H-M   'P 1'
#
loop_
_entity.id
_entity.type
_entity.pdbx_description
1 polymer ?
#
loop_
_entity_poly.entity_id
_entity_poly.type
_entity_poly.pdbx_seq_one_letter_code
_entity_poly.pdbx_strand_id
1 'polypeptide(L)'
;MKDFKATRFHYQQAKKIDNILKNPKVVNKGHILLLDGLSHAHPDFMKVRAELMERNPYFKLKSASDFMIDVGLSHNVIALDTRIVGILKDYFGLNLDVNRVQGNKTIYESIERAIRDACEKLGISLAHLDRMLFRFSGKDTIAFILEDL
;
A
#
# COMPACT_ATOMS: atom_id res chain seq x y z
N MET A 1 36.30 -9.41 -1.43
CA MET A 1 34.86 -9.50 -1.09
C MET A 1 34.19 -8.19 -1.50
N LYS A 2 33.06 -8.22 -2.20
CA LYS A 2 32.23 -7.01 -2.35
C LYS A 2 31.51 -6.78 -1.02
N ASP A 3 31.56 -5.55 -0.50
CA ASP A 3 30.81 -5.17 0.70
C ASP A 3 29.33 -5.52 0.52
N PHE A 4 28.79 -6.33 1.44
CA PHE A 4 27.39 -6.70 1.43
C PHE A 4 26.54 -5.45 1.71
N LYS A 5 25.63 -5.14 0.78
CA LYS A 5 24.67 -4.03 0.89
C LYS A 5 23.26 -4.60 0.79
N ALA A 6 22.48 -4.50 1.86
CA ALA A 6 21.11 -5.02 1.92
C ALA A 6 20.17 -4.41 0.86
N THR A 7 20.47 -3.22 0.35
CA THR A 7 19.72 -2.55 -0.73
C THR A 7 20.58 -1.54 -1.48
N ARG A 8 20.19 -1.22 -2.73
CA ARG A 8 20.84 -0.21 -3.60
C ARG A 8 21.02 1.13 -2.88
N PHE A 9 20.08 1.50 -2.01
CA PHE A 9 20.08 2.77 -1.26
C PHE A 9 20.31 2.59 0.26
N HIS A 10 21.14 1.62 0.66
CA HIS A 10 21.42 1.25 2.06
C HIS A 10 21.63 2.45 3.01
N TYR A 11 22.48 3.42 2.66
CA TYR A 11 22.72 4.61 3.49
C TYR A 11 21.45 5.44 3.74
N GLN A 12 20.67 5.70 2.69
CA GLN A 12 19.43 6.47 2.81
C GLN A 12 18.38 5.72 3.63
N GLN A 13 18.29 4.39 3.47
CA GLN A 13 17.35 3.58 4.25
C GLN A 13 17.75 3.51 5.73
N ALA A 14 19.04 3.37 6.04
CA ALA A 14 19.54 3.41 7.40
C ALA A 14 19.23 4.76 8.08
N LYS A 15 19.44 5.88 7.38
CA LYS A 15 19.09 7.21 7.87
C LYS A 15 17.58 7.36 8.13
N LYS A 16 16.73 6.80 7.28
CA LYS A 16 15.27 6.80 7.51
C LYS A 16 14.90 6.00 8.75
N ILE A 17 15.47 4.80 8.92
CA ILE A 17 15.23 3.97 10.10
C ILE A 17 15.66 4.69 11.37
N ASP A 18 16.87 5.27 11.39
CA ASP A 18 17.36 6.05 12.54
C ASP A 18 16.41 7.21 12.90
N ASN A 19 15.90 7.94 11.90
CA ASN A 19 14.92 8.99 12.11
C ASN A 19 13.58 8.47 12.62
N ILE A 20 13.11 7.30 12.17
CA ILE A 20 11.89 6.66 12.66
C ILE A 20 12.06 6.25 14.13
N LEU A 21 13.19 5.65 14.49
CA LEU A 21 13.48 5.20 15.86
C LEU A 21 13.58 6.37 16.86
N LYS A 22 13.90 7.57 16.37
CA LYS A 22 13.92 8.81 17.17
C LYS A 22 12.58 9.53 17.23
N ASN A 23 11.58 9.10 16.46
CA ASN A 23 10.27 9.76 16.41
C ASN A 23 9.39 9.28 17.58
N PRO A 24 8.99 10.16 18.51
CA PRO A 24 8.20 9.79 19.69
C PRO A 24 6.79 9.28 19.35
N LYS A 25 6.29 9.54 18.13
CA LYS A 25 5.03 8.98 17.64
C LYS A 25 5.15 7.53 17.14
N VAL A 26 6.39 7.04 16.96
CA VAL A 26 6.68 5.67 16.49
C VAL A 26 7.38 4.86 17.57
N VAL A 27 8.34 5.43 18.29
CA VAL A 27 9.02 4.80 19.41
C VAL A 27 9.08 5.77 20.59
N ASN A 28 8.57 5.36 21.74
CA ASN A 28 8.63 6.15 22.97
C ASN A 28 9.01 5.26 24.15
N LYS A 29 10.03 5.66 24.92
CA LYS A 29 10.52 4.92 26.09
C LYS A 29 10.77 3.42 25.82
N GLY A 30 11.25 3.07 24.62
CA GLY A 30 11.52 1.68 24.22
C GLY A 30 10.30 0.88 23.72
N HIS A 31 9.12 1.50 23.66
CA HIS A 31 7.90 0.89 23.11
C HIS A 31 7.64 1.37 21.69
N ILE A 32 7.23 0.46 20.80
CA ILE A 32 6.79 0.80 19.44
C ILE A 32 5.32 1.22 19.51
N LEU A 33 5.06 2.50 19.27
CA LEU A 33 3.72 3.11 19.32
C LEU A 33 3.04 3.19 17.95
N LEU A 34 3.70 2.77 16.86
CA LEU A 34 3.18 2.96 15.49
C LEU A 34 1.73 2.46 15.32
N LEU A 35 1.40 1.34 15.95
CA LEU A 35 0.10 0.69 15.86
C LEU A 35 -0.82 0.97 17.06
N ASP A 36 -0.35 1.68 18.09
CA ASP A 36 -1.10 1.88 19.33
C ASP A 36 -2.45 2.57 19.07
N GLY A 37 -3.53 1.98 19.54
CA GLY A 37 -4.89 2.51 19.34
C GLY A 37 -5.44 2.34 17.92
N LEU A 38 -4.69 1.77 16.99
CA LEU A 38 -5.21 1.37 15.67
C LEU A 38 -5.87 -0.01 15.78
N SER A 39 -6.97 -0.18 15.08
CA SER A 39 -7.73 -1.44 15.07
C SER A 39 -8.11 -1.84 13.65
N HIS A 40 -7.97 -3.13 13.35
CA HIS A 40 -8.43 -3.72 12.09
C HIS A 40 -9.95 -3.70 11.95
N ALA A 41 -10.68 -3.56 13.06
CA ALA A 41 -12.13 -3.42 13.07
C ALA A 41 -12.59 -1.97 12.85
N HIS A 42 -11.66 -1.01 12.71
CA HIS A 42 -12.04 0.38 12.47
C HIS A 42 -12.71 0.51 11.09
N PRO A 43 -13.95 1.02 11.00
CA PRO A 43 -14.70 1.05 9.75
C PRO A 43 -14.08 2.01 8.72
N ASP A 44 -13.49 3.10 9.19
CA ASP A 44 -12.82 4.09 8.35
C ASP A 44 -11.32 3.77 8.23
N PHE A 45 -10.97 2.98 7.22
CA PHE A 45 -9.59 2.66 6.86
C PHE A 45 -8.79 3.88 6.39
N MET A 46 -9.46 4.93 5.91
CA MET A 46 -8.82 6.16 5.44
C MET A 46 -8.23 6.93 6.61
N LYS A 47 -8.98 6.98 7.72
CA LYS A 47 -8.51 7.54 8.98
C LYS A 47 -7.31 6.77 9.54
N VAL A 48 -7.38 5.43 9.52
CA VAL A 48 -6.25 4.58 9.94
C VAL A 48 -5.00 4.84 9.07
N ARG A 49 -5.16 4.92 7.76
CA ARG A 49 -4.07 5.25 6.82
C ARG A 49 -3.48 6.64 7.11
N ALA A 50 -4.32 7.64 7.33
CA ALA A 50 -3.90 9.00 7.63
C ALA A 50 -3.11 9.06 8.94
N GLU A 51 -3.55 8.34 9.97
CA GLU A 51 -2.88 8.27 11.27
C GLU A 51 -1.51 7.58 11.17
N LEU A 52 -1.40 6.49 10.40
CA LEU A 52 -0.11 5.87 10.09
C LEU A 52 0.85 6.83 9.38
N MET A 53 0.35 7.60 8.42
CA MET A 53 1.15 8.61 7.70
C MET A 53 1.54 9.81 8.57
N GLU A 54 0.71 10.18 9.55
CA GLU A 54 1.04 11.22 10.52
C GLU A 54 2.11 10.75 11.51
N ARG A 55 2.03 9.50 11.97
CA ARG A 55 3.01 8.90 12.89
C ARG A 55 4.35 8.67 12.18
N ASN A 56 4.34 8.14 10.96
CA ASN A 56 5.54 7.85 10.18
C ASN A 56 5.63 8.73 8.91
N PRO A 57 6.47 9.78 8.86
CA PRO A 57 6.55 10.70 7.73
C PRO A 57 7.07 10.07 6.42
N TYR A 58 7.68 8.89 6.51
CA TYR A 58 8.14 8.12 5.35
C TYR A 58 7.05 7.25 4.74
N PHE A 59 5.92 7.07 5.43
CA PHE A 59 4.73 6.51 4.82
C PHE A 59 4.08 7.52 3.87
N LYS A 60 3.74 7.01 2.69
CA LYS A 60 2.94 7.66 1.65
C LYS A 60 1.74 6.75 1.37
N LEU A 61 0.80 7.18 0.55
CA LEU A 61 -0.44 6.44 0.27
C LEU A 61 -0.17 4.95 -0.05
N LYS A 62 0.76 4.69 -0.98
CA LYS A 62 1.19 3.33 -1.35
C LYS A 62 1.76 2.57 -0.16
N SER A 63 2.81 3.09 0.49
CA SER A 63 3.52 2.35 1.55
C SER A 63 2.71 2.19 2.84
N ALA A 64 1.81 3.13 3.14
CA ALA A 64 0.87 2.99 4.24
C ALA A 64 -0.15 1.89 3.95
N SER A 65 -0.72 1.86 2.73
CA SER A 65 -1.69 0.82 2.35
C SER A 65 -1.03 -0.57 2.32
N ASP A 66 0.17 -0.67 1.76
CA ASP A 66 1.00 -1.89 1.75
C ASP A 66 1.23 -2.42 3.17
N PHE A 67 1.64 -1.53 4.09
CA PHE A 67 1.84 -1.87 5.49
C PHE A 67 0.53 -2.30 6.19
N MET A 68 -0.58 -1.61 5.92
CA MET A 68 -1.89 -1.99 6.47
C MET A 68 -2.32 -3.39 6.03
N ILE A 69 -2.00 -3.79 4.80
CA ILE A 69 -2.26 -5.14 4.29
C ILE A 69 -1.31 -6.15 4.95
N ASP A 70 -0.01 -5.83 5.06
CA ASP A 70 1.00 -6.72 5.65
C ASP A 70 0.73 -7.06 7.11
N VAL A 71 0.28 -6.10 7.92
CA VAL A 71 0.02 -6.32 9.35
C VAL A 71 -1.43 -6.65 9.67
N GLY A 72 -2.28 -6.84 8.65
CA GLY A 72 -3.70 -7.17 8.82
C GLY A 72 -4.55 -6.03 9.40
N LEU A 73 -4.11 -4.78 9.28
CA LEU A 73 -4.83 -3.61 9.78
C LEU A 73 -6.01 -3.22 8.88
N SER A 74 -5.98 -3.59 7.59
CA SER A 74 -7.13 -3.41 6.71
C SER A 74 -7.07 -4.36 5.52
N HIS A 75 -8.22 -4.94 5.17
CA HIS A 75 -8.41 -5.67 3.90
C HIS A 75 -9.01 -4.78 2.80
N ASN A 76 -9.32 -3.53 3.14
CA ASN A 76 -10.09 -2.58 2.35
C ASN A 76 -9.18 -1.51 1.74
N VAL A 77 -7.91 -1.80 1.49
CA VAL A 77 -6.95 -0.90 0.84
C VAL A 77 -6.14 -1.68 -0.18
N ILE A 78 -5.53 -0.96 -1.13
CA ILE A 78 -4.62 -1.53 -2.13
C ILE A 78 -3.35 -0.68 -2.22
N ALA A 79 -2.19 -1.28 -2.47
CA ALA A 79 -0.94 -0.56 -2.65
C ALA A 79 -0.69 -0.32 -4.15
N LEU A 80 -1.09 0.84 -4.69
CA LEU A 80 -0.93 1.18 -6.12
C LEU A 80 0.54 1.39 -6.52
N ASP A 81 1.30 0.32 -6.64
CA ASP A 81 2.70 0.31 -7.06
C ASP A 81 2.84 0.40 -8.60
N THR A 82 4.08 0.42 -9.08
CA THR A 82 4.38 0.46 -10.52
C THR A 82 3.77 -0.71 -11.29
N ARG A 83 3.66 -1.89 -10.68
CA ARG A 83 3.11 -3.09 -11.31
C ARG A 83 1.60 -2.97 -11.44
N ILE A 84 0.91 -2.64 -10.34
CA ILE A 84 -0.54 -2.49 -10.35
C ILE A 84 -0.95 -1.37 -11.31
N VAL A 85 -0.28 -0.21 -11.26
CA VAL A 85 -0.55 0.90 -12.19
C VAL A 85 -0.26 0.50 -13.64
N GLY A 86 0.80 -0.29 -13.88
CA GLY A 86 1.10 -0.84 -15.20
C GLY A 86 -0.02 -1.74 -15.73
N ILE A 87 -0.52 -2.65 -14.89
CA ILE A 87 -1.65 -3.52 -15.23
C ILE A 87 -2.90 -2.71 -15.55
N LEU A 88 -3.22 -1.70 -14.75
CA LEU A 88 -4.36 -0.81 -14.99
C LEU A 88 -4.24 -0.07 -16.34
N LYS A 89 -3.02 0.35 -16.69
CA LYS A 89 -2.74 0.99 -17.97
C LYS A 89 -2.87 0.01 -19.15
N ASP A 90 -2.28 -1.17 -19.02
CA ASP A 90 -2.16 -2.15 -20.12
C ASP A 90 -3.51 -2.83 -20.43
N TYR A 91 -4.30 -3.15 -19.39
CA TYR A 91 -5.53 -3.93 -19.57
C TYR A 91 -6.81 -3.10 -19.59
N PHE A 92 -6.82 -1.90 -19.01
CA PHE A 92 -8.00 -1.02 -18.98
C PHE A 92 -7.83 0.26 -19.82
N GLY A 93 -6.73 0.38 -20.57
CA GLY A 93 -6.50 1.51 -21.46
C GLY A 93 -6.36 2.86 -20.75
N LEU A 94 -6.07 2.87 -19.45
CA LEU A 94 -6.00 4.09 -18.65
C LEU A 94 -4.67 4.80 -18.88
N ASN A 95 -4.72 6.10 -19.21
CA ASN A 95 -3.53 6.94 -19.32
C ASN A 95 -3.03 7.35 -17.93
N LEU A 96 -2.43 6.40 -17.20
CA LEU A 96 -1.92 6.59 -15.84
C LEU A 96 -0.40 6.72 -15.84
N ASP A 97 0.08 7.75 -15.14
CA ASP A 97 1.48 7.87 -14.72
C ASP A 97 1.59 7.50 -13.24
N VAL A 98 2.51 6.60 -12.91
CA VAL A 98 2.67 6.08 -11.54
C VAL A 98 3.01 7.18 -10.53
N ASN A 99 3.84 8.15 -10.90
CA ASN A 99 4.23 9.23 -10.00
C ASN A 99 3.04 10.15 -9.74
N ARG A 100 2.24 10.43 -10.76
CA ARG A 100 0.99 11.17 -10.65
C ARG A 100 -0.03 10.46 -9.76
N VAL A 101 -0.21 9.15 -9.92
CA VAL A 101 -1.12 8.34 -9.11
C VAL A 101 -0.68 8.33 -7.65
N GLN A 102 0.59 8.02 -7.37
CA GLN A 102 1.10 7.92 -5.99
C GLN A 102 1.27 9.28 -5.31
N GLY A 103 1.49 10.35 -6.08
CA GLY A 103 1.70 11.71 -5.59
C GLY A 103 0.42 12.52 -5.37
N ASN A 104 -0.73 12.07 -5.90
CA ASN A 104 -2.00 12.79 -5.80
C ASN A 104 -3.05 11.97 -5.06
N LYS A 105 -3.42 12.43 -3.86
CA LYS A 105 -4.40 11.78 -2.99
C LYS A 105 -5.74 11.52 -3.68
N THR A 106 -6.29 12.53 -4.35
CA THR A 106 -7.59 12.41 -5.03
C THR A 106 -7.56 11.36 -6.13
N ILE A 107 -6.49 11.32 -6.93
CA ILE A 107 -6.32 10.32 -8.00
C ILE A 107 -6.18 8.93 -7.40
N TYR A 108 -5.32 8.77 -6.39
CA TYR A 108 -5.09 7.50 -5.70
C TYR A 108 -6.40 6.94 -5.14
N GLU A 109 -7.14 7.75 -4.40
CA GLU A 109 -8.38 7.35 -3.73
C GLU A 109 -9.52 7.09 -4.71
N SER A 110 -9.56 7.81 -5.84
CA SER A 110 -10.53 7.54 -6.91
C SER A 110 -10.27 6.20 -7.59
N ILE A 111 -9.01 5.85 -7.85
CA ILE A 111 -8.65 4.55 -8.44
C ILE A 111 -8.93 3.43 -7.43
N GLU A 112 -8.50 3.60 -6.18
CA GLU A 112 -8.74 2.64 -5.10
C GLU A 112 -10.24 2.37 -4.89
N ARG A 113 -11.09 3.41 -4.98
CA ARG A 113 -12.54 3.24 -4.92
C ARG A 113 -13.09 2.45 -6.11
N ALA A 114 -12.71 2.79 -7.33
CA ALA A 114 -13.20 2.07 -8.51
C ALA A 114 -12.83 0.58 -8.48
N ILE A 115 -11.61 0.26 -8.04
CA ILE A 115 -11.15 -1.14 -7.89
C ILE A 115 -11.93 -1.84 -6.76
N ARG A 116 -12.23 -1.13 -5.67
CA ARG A 116 -13.02 -1.68 -4.56
C ARG A 116 -14.42 -2.08 -5.02
N ASP A 117 -15.10 -1.18 -5.74
CA ASP A 117 -16.45 -1.43 -6.24
C ASP A 117 -16.47 -2.66 -7.19
N ALA A 118 -15.38 -2.90 -7.93
CA ALA A 118 -15.22 -4.10 -8.74
C ALA A 118 -14.97 -5.36 -7.89
N CYS A 119 -14.10 -5.27 -6.87
CA CYS A 119 -13.80 -6.38 -5.97
C CYS A 119 -15.04 -6.81 -5.15
N GLU A 120 -15.88 -5.86 -4.74
CA GLU A 120 -17.13 -6.14 -4.02
C GLU A 120 -18.10 -6.99 -4.85
N LYS A 121 -18.18 -6.75 -6.17
CA LYS A 121 -18.99 -7.57 -7.08
C LYS A 121 -18.47 -9.00 -7.19
N LEU A 122 -17.15 -9.18 -7.10
CA LEU A 122 -16.46 -10.47 -7.15
C LEU A 122 -16.40 -11.18 -5.79
N GLY A 123 -16.91 -10.56 -4.71
CA GLY A 123 -16.86 -11.13 -3.37
C GLY A 123 -15.45 -11.23 -2.78
N ILE A 124 -14.47 -10.48 -3.31
CA ILE A 124 -13.09 -10.44 -2.81
C ILE A 124 -12.76 -9.07 -2.21
N SER A 125 -11.71 -9.03 -1.37
CA SER A 125 -11.22 -7.79 -0.78
C SER A 125 -10.12 -7.17 -1.64
N LEU A 126 -9.89 -5.86 -1.49
CA LEU A 126 -8.77 -5.18 -2.16
C LEU A 126 -7.42 -5.80 -1.77
N ALA A 127 -7.25 -6.19 -0.51
CA ALA A 127 -6.04 -6.86 -0.06
C ALA A 127 -5.85 -8.23 -0.73
N HIS A 128 -6.92 -9.00 -0.98
CA HIS A 128 -6.81 -10.25 -1.73
C HIS A 128 -6.35 -9.98 -3.16
N LEU A 129 -6.95 -9.01 -3.85
CA LEU A 129 -6.52 -8.62 -5.18
C LEU A 129 -5.04 -8.19 -5.21
N ASP A 130 -4.61 -7.35 -4.25
CA ASP A 130 -3.22 -6.90 -4.11
C ASP A 130 -2.25 -8.10 -4.04
N ARG A 131 -2.57 -9.09 -3.20
CA ARG A 131 -1.76 -10.32 -3.06
C ARG A 131 -1.78 -11.17 -4.32
N MET A 132 -2.91 -11.24 -5.04
CA MET A 132 -2.98 -11.97 -6.31
C MET A 132 -2.09 -11.31 -7.35
N LEU A 133 -2.20 -9.98 -7.54
CA LEU A 133 -1.38 -9.20 -8.47
C LEU A 133 0.11 -9.24 -8.13
N PHE A 134 0.46 -9.45 -6.86
CA PHE A 134 1.84 -9.62 -6.42
C PHE A 134 2.39 -11.03 -6.67
N ARG A 135 1.57 -12.07 -6.47
CA ARG A 135 1.98 -13.48 -6.54
C ARG A 135 1.90 -14.08 -7.94
N PHE A 136 0.94 -13.65 -8.74
CA PHE A 136 0.69 -14.18 -10.07
C PHE A 136 1.07 -13.16 -11.15
N SER A 137 1.12 -13.60 -12.41
CA SER A 137 1.29 -12.65 -13.49
C SER A 137 0.08 -11.71 -13.55
N GLY A 138 0.29 -10.46 -13.96
CA GLY A 138 -0.81 -9.51 -14.14
C GLY A 138 -1.86 -10.05 -15.11
N LYS A 139 -1.44 -10.79 -16.13
CA LYS A 139 -2.32 -11.45 -17.09
C LYS A 139 -3.25 -12.47 -16.42
N ASP A 140 -2.70 -13.36 -15.59
CA ASP A 140 -3.49 -14.42 -14.96
C ASP A 140 -4.47 -13.84 -13.93
N THR A 141 -4.06 -12.79 -13.22
CA THR A 141 -4.93 -12.13 -12.25
C THR A 141 -6.05 -11.37 -12.94
N ILE A 142 -5.77 -10.70 -14.06
CA ILE A 142 -6.81 -10.02 -14.85
C ILE A 142 -7.73 -11.03 -15.53
N ALA A 143 -7.21 -12.15 -16.05
CA ALA A 143 -8.04 -13.21 -16.62
C ALA A 143 -9.03 -13.75 -15.57
N PHE A 144 -8.57 -14.03 -14.36
CA PHE A 144 -9.43 -14.41 -13.23
C PHE A 144 -10.53 -13.37 -12.96
N ILE A 145 -10.17 -12.09 -12.90
CA ILE A 145 -11.15 -11.00 -12.66
C ILE A 145 -12.17 -10.89 -13.79
N LEU A 146 -11.77 -11.09 -15.04
CA LEU A 146 -12.64 -10.94 -16.22
C LEU A 146 -13.53 -12.17 -16.47
N GLU A 147 -13.11 -13.36 -16.02
CA GLU A 147 -13.91 -14.59 -16.12
C GLU A 147 -15.05 -14.64 -15.08
N ASP A 148 -14.87 -13.97 -13.93
CA ASP A 148 -15.83 -13.94 -12.81
C ASP A 148 -16.70 -12.67 -12.75
N LEU A 149 -16.53 -11.70 -13.66
CA LEU A 149 -17.34 -10.46 -13.80
C LEU A 149 -18.56 -10.64 -14.71
#